data_AF-R7V383-F1
#
_entry.id   AF-R7V383-F1
#
_cell.length_a   1.000
_cell.length_b   1.000
_cell.length_c   1.000
_cell.angle_alpha   90.00
_cell.angle_beta   90.00
_cell.angle_gamma   90.00
#
_symmetry.space_group_name_H-M   'P 1'
#
loop_
_entity.id
_entity.type
_entity.pdbx_description
1 polymer ?
#
loop_
_entity_poly.entity_id
_entity_poly.type
_entity_poly.pdbx_seq_one_letter_code
_entity_poly.pdbx_strand_id
1 'polypeptide(L)'
;MCCNGVVNLRPSGSPSYHECCGTVAFNKNSCTCSDGILSCGQCDGEDFDSTNQMCCNGNITPRPDPTCSARENNKCCGSVGFDNVAEMCCNGAVNARPDGYKVNNKCCGQQAFDNFANMCCDGVVNARPCGDPSNHECCGTVAFNQNKCQCNNKALVCI
;
A
#
# COMPACT_ATOMS: atom_id res chain seq x y z
N MET A 1 5.25 -11.45 -33.81
CA MET A 1 4.72 -10.82 -35.05
C MET A 1 5.73 -9.82 -35.57
N CYS A 2 5.71 -9.46 -36.86
CA CYS A 2 6.69 -8.53 -37.41
C CYS A 2 6.09 -7.12 -37.54
N CYS A 3 6.78 -6.10 -37.01
CA CYS A 3 6.41 -4.69 -37.10
C CYS A 3 7.56 -3.92 -37.74
N ASN A 4 7.35 -3.31 -38.91
CA ASN A 4 8.37 -2.54 -39.65
C ASN A 4 9.74 -3.23 -39.77
N GLY A 5 9.73 -4.51 -40.18
CA GLY A 5 10.95 -5.31 -40.38
C GLY A 5 11.57 -5.88 -39.10
N VAL A 6 10.97 -5.61 -37.94
CA VAL A 6 11.45 -6.10 -36.64
C VAL A 6 10.49 -7.14 -36.07
N VAL A 7 11.01 -8.31 -35.74
CA VAL A 7 10.24 -9.39 -35.11
C VAL A 7 10.04 -9.10 -33.62
N ASN A 8 8.79 -9.07 -33.18
CA ASN A 8 8.36 -8.82 -31.80
C ASN A 8 7.78 -10.08 -31.14
N LEU A 9 7.90 -10.12 -29.82
CA LEU A 9 7.17 -11.08 -28.98
C LEU A 9 5.66 -10.94 -29.18
N ARG A 10 4.93 -12.04 -28.97
CA ARG A 10 3.47 -12.06 -29.07
C ARG A 10 2.90 -11.36 -27.83
N PRO A 11 2.14 -10.27 -27.98
CA PRO A 11 1.48 -9.63 -26.85
C PRO A 11 0.47 -10.54 -26.13
N SER A 12 0.04 -10.14 -24.93
CA SER A 12 -0.93 -10.91 -24.14
C SER A 12 -2.28 -11.01 -24.85
N GLY A 13 -3.07 -12.04 -24.54
CA GLY A 13 -4.40 -12.21 -25.10
C GLY A 13 -4.47 -12.84 -26.51
N SER A 14 -5.61 -12.67 -27.15
CA SER A 14 -5.91 -13.27 -28.46
C SER A 14 -5.05 -12.63 -29.57
N PRO A 15 -4.56 -13.40 -30.56
CA PRO A 15 -3.79 -12.86 -31.68
C PRO A 15 -4.48 -11.73 -32.45
N SER A 16 -5.81 -11.67 -32.43
CA SER A 16 -6.62 -10.62 -33.04
C SER A 16 -6.43 -9.24 -32.40
N TYR A 17 -5.86 -9.18 -31.20
CA TYR A 17 -5.65 -7.94 -30.46
C TYR A 17 -4.26 -7.35 -30.64
N HIS A 18 -3.41 -7.92 -31.50
CA HIS A 18 -2.04 -7.46 -31.60
C HIS A 18 -1.85 -6.45 -32.72
N GLU A 19 -1.29 -5.28 -32.41
CA GLU A 19 -1.01 -4.20 -33.34
C GLU A 19 0.45 -3.70 -33.18
N CYS A 20 0.87 -2.83 -34.10
CA CYS A 20 2.23 -2.29 -34.14
C CYS A 20 2.24 -0.79 -33.85
N CYS A 21 3.16 -0.36 -32.99
CA CYS A 21 3.52 1.02 -32.75
C CYS A 21 4.94 1.26 -33.23
N GLY A 22 5.10 1.83 -34.43
CA GLY A 22 6.41 1.87 -35.07
C GLY A 22 6.97 0.44 -35.24
N THR A 23 8.10 0.15 -34.58
CA THR A 23 8.72 -1.18 -34.60
C THR A 23 8.24 -2.10 -33.47
N VAL A 24 7.39 -1.64 -32.54
CA VAL A 24 6.99 -2.39 -31.34
C VAL A 24 5.60 -3.01 -31.50
N ALA A 25 5.46 -4.31 -31.23
CA ALA A 25 4.15 -4.94 -31.16
C ALA A 25 3.55 -4.82 -29.76
N PHE A 26 2.28 -4.45 -29.68
CA PHE A 26 1.54 -4.35 -28.44
C PHE A 26 0.20 -5.03 -28.57
N ASN A 27 -0.31 -5.54 -27.46
CA ASN A 27 -1.72 -5.91 -27.41
C ASN A 27 -2.41 -4.55 -27.38
N LYS A 28 -3.27 -4.27 -28.36
CA LYS A 28 -4.00 -3.01 -28.45
C LYS A 28 -5.07 -2.86 -27.37
N ASN A 29 -5.45 -3.97 -26.74
CA ASN A 29 -6.19 -3.92 -25.48
C ASN A 29 -5.26 -3.52 -24.33
N SER A 30 -3.94 -3.54 -24.58
CA SER A 30 -2.88 -3.43 -23.59
C SER A 30 -2.04 -2.16 -23.54
N CYS A 31 -2.01 -1.50 -24.67
CA CYS A 31 -1.22 -0.32 -24.84
C CYS A 31 -1.88 0.50 -25.94
N THR A 32 -1.43 1.72 -26.09
CA THR A 32 -1.80 2.56 -27.24
C THR A 32 -0.55 3.08 -27.91
N CYS A 33 -0.66 3.31 -29.22
CA CYS A 33 0.37 3.97 -30.01
C CYS A 33 -0.12 5.30 -30.55
N SER A 34 0.68 6.36 -30.44
CA SER A 34 0.46 7.60 -31.18
C SER A 34 1.79 8.21 -31.57
N ASP A 35 1.94 8.57 -32.85
CA ASP A 35 3.19 9.11 -33.43
C ASP A 35 4.45 8.28 -33.11
N GLY A 36 4.30 6.96 -32.94
CA GLY A 36 5.39 6.03 -32.62
C GLY A 36 5.72 5.94 -31.13
N ILE A 37 4.98 6.62 -30.26
CA ILE A 37 5.12 6.53 -28.79
C ILE A 37 4.11 5.50 -28.26
N LEU A 38 4.64 4.54 -27.50
CA LEU A 38 3.88 3.43 -26.92
C LEU A 38 3.75 3.60 -25.40
N SER A 39 2.52 3.47 -24.88
CA SER A 39 2.20 3.56 -23.44
C SER A 39 1.41 2.33 -22.97
N CYS A 40 1.86 1.64 -21.91
CA CYS A 40 1.44 0.25 -21.57
C CYS A 40 1.45 -0.10 -20.06
N GLY A 41 0.68 -1.14 -19.67
CA GLY A 41 0.70 -1.84 -18.36
C GLY A 41 -0.57 -2.69 -18.18
N GLN A 42 -0.54 -3.94 -17.70
CA GLN A 42 -1.75 -4.80 -17.63
C GLN A 42 -2.21 -5.14 -16.19
N CYS A 43 -3.50 -5.02 -15.91
CA CYS A 43 -4.18 -5.28 -14.65
C CYS A 43 -5.50 -6.01 -14.91
N ASP A 44 -5.65 -7.26 -14.45
CA ASP A 44 -6.86 -8.08 -14.65
C ASP A 44 -7.38 -8.16 -16.11
N GLY A 45 -6.45 -8.17 -17.06
CA GLY A 45 -6.76 -8.24 -18.50
C GLY A 45 -7.15 -6.89 -19.11
N GLU A 46 -7.21 -5.83 -18.30
CA GLU A 46 -7.26 -4.45 -18.74
C GLU A 46 -5.86 -3.87 -18.74
N ASP A 47 -5.67 -2.75 -19.43
CA ASP A 47 -4.40 -2.09 -19.40
C ASP A 47 -4.43 -0.61 -19.06
N PHE A 48 -3.26 -0.12 -18.68
CA PHE A 48 -3.01 1.07 -17.90
C PHE A 48 -1.66 1.67 -18.26
N ASP A 49 -1.55 2.99 -18.19
CA ASP A 49 -0.27 3.67 -18.36
C ASP A 49 0.63 3.41 -17.16
N SER A 50 1.57 2.47 -17.28
CA SER A 50 2.48 2.14 -16.17
C SER A 50 3.43 3.28 -15.78
N THR A 51 3.46 4.38 -16.54
CA THR A 51 4.19 5.60 -16.18
C THR A 51 3.57 6.28 -14.96
N ASN A 52 2.25 6.44 -14.95
CA ASN A 52 1.54 7.19 -13.91
C ASN A 52 0.53 6.34 -13.12
N GLN A 53 0.34 5.08 -13.50
CA GLN A 53 -0.59 4.16 -12.89
C GLN A 53 0.12 2.86 -12.48
N MET A 54 -0.53 2.10 -11.61
CA MET A 54 -0.11 0.78 -11.14
C MET A 54 -1.33 -0.11 -10.92
N CYS A 55 -1.13 -1.42 -10.92
CA CYS A 55 -2.17 -2.39 -10.60
C CYS A 55 -2.06 -2.83 -9.14
N CYS A 56 -3.16 -2.76 -8.40
CA CYS A 56 -3.28 -3.25 -7.03
C CYS A 56 -4.50 -4.15 -6.91
N ASN A 57 -4.29 -5.45 -6.67
CA ASN A 57 -5.36 -6.45 -6.55
C ASN A 57 -6.43 -6.30 -7.64
N GLY A 58 -6.01 -6.27 -8.90
CA GLY A 58 -6.92 -6.15 -10.05
C GLY A 58 -7.46 -4.76 -10.32
N ASN A 59 -7.10 -3.77 -9.50
CA ASN A 59 -7.55 -2.39 -9.67
C ASN A 59 -6.40 -1.51 -10.16
N ILE A 60 -6.63 -0.80 -11.25
CA ILE A 60 -5.71 0.22 -11.75
C ILE A 60 -5.86 1.47 -10.86
N THR A 61 -4.77 1.89 -10.23
CA THR A 61 -4.70 3.04 -9.32
C THR A 61 -3.58 3.99 -9.75
N PRO A 62 -3.69 5.31 -9.50
CA PRO A 62 -2.58 6.22 -9.72
C PRO A 62 -1.34 5.80 -8.94
N ARG A 63 -0.17 6.12 -9.49
CA ARG A 63 1.09 6.08 -8.73
C ARG A 63 1.09 7.22 -7.72
N PRO A 64 1.31 6.92 -6.44
CA PRO A 64 1.42 7.92 -5.37
C PRO A 64 2.55 8.94 -5.64
N ASP A 65 3.65 8.48 -6.21
CA ASP A 65 4.71 9.34 -6.72
C ASP A 65 4.93 9.08 -8.23
N PRO A 66 4.50 10.02 -9.10
CA PRO A 66 4.72 9.94 -10.55
C PRO A 66 6.12 10.43 -10.97
N THR A 67 6.90 11.01 -10.05
CA THR A 67 8.19 11.68 -10.33
C THR A 67 9.41 10.87 -9.88
N CYS A 68 9.25 9.93 -8.95
CA CYS A 68 10.37 9.12 -8.46
C CYS A 68 10.82 8.03 -9.44
N SER A 69 12.13 8.00 -9.69
CA SER A 69 12.86 6.98 -10.45
C SER A 69 12.88 5.61 -9.76
N ALA A 70 12.64 5.56 -8.44
CA ALA A 70 12.48 4.32 -7.70
C ALA A 70 10.99 4.09 -7.41
N ARG A 71 10.32 3.35 -8.29
CA ARG A 71 8.95 2.81 -8.10
C ARG A 71 8.82 1.88 -6.88
N GLU A 72 9.87 1.78 -6.05
CA GLU A 72 9.99 0.91 -4.89
C GLU A 72 9.08 1.31 -3.73
N ASN A 73 8.73 2.59 -3.61
CA ASN A 73 7.87 3.10 -2.54
C ASN A 73 6.39 3.02 -2.88
N ASN A 74 6.02 2.87 -4.16
CA ASN A 74 4.64 2.62 -4.56
C ASN A 74 4.25 1.20 -4.13
N LYS A 75 3.38 1.09 -3.12
CA LYS A 75 2.89 -0.20 -2.59
C LYS A 75 1.38 -0.28 -2.72
N CYS A 76 0.84 -1.49 -2.63
CA CYS A 76 -0.60 -1.72 -2.61
C CYS A 76 -1.09 -1.94 -1.19
N CYS A 77 -2.20 -1.30 -0.86
CA CYS A 77 -3.02 -1.56 0.31
C CYS A 77 -4.39 -2.02 -0.19
N GLY A 78 -4.58 -3.34 -0.28
CA GLY A 78 -5.73 -3.87 -0.99
C GLY A 78 -5.69 -3.45 -2.47
N SER A 79 -6.75 -2.78 -2.92
CA SER A 79 -6.90 -2.26 -4.29
C SER A 79 -6.31 -0.87 -4.53
N VAL A 80 -5.73 -0.24 -3.51
CA VAL A 80 -5.26 1.15 -3.58
C VAL A 80 -3.74 1.23 -3.52
N GLY A 81 -3.16 2.07 -4.36
CA GLY A 81 -1.73 2.39 -4.33
C GLY A 81 -1.42 3.46 -3.29
N PHE A 82 -0.33 3.33 -2.55
CA PHE A 82 0.10 4.30 -1.53
C PHE A 82 1.61 4.50 -1.51
N ASP A 83 2.06 5.66 -1.05
CA ASP A 83 3.49 5.96 -0.92
C ASP A 83 4.01 5.42 0.41
N ASN A 84 4.80 4.36 0.37
CA ASN A 84 5.34 3.74 1.58
C ASN A 84 6.39 4.59 2.31
N VAL A 85 6.83 5.74 1.77
CA VAL A 85 7.61 6.74 2.53
C VAL A 85 6.70 7.46 3.52
N ALA A 86 5.68 8.16 3.03
CA ALA A 86 4.80 8.97 3.87
C ALA A 86 3.68 8.19 4.56
N GLU A 87 3.33 7.02 4.03
CA GLU A 87 2.13 6.27 4.39
C GLU A 87 2.44 4.79 4.72
N MET A 88 1.46 4.11 5.29
CA MET A 88 1.45 2.68 5.57
C MET A 88 0.07 2.07 5.42
N CYS A 89 0.00 0.76 5.17
CA CYS A 89 -1.24 0.01 5.09
C CYS A 89 -1.54 -0.70 6.41
N CYS A 90 -2.71 -0.45 7.00
CA CYS A 90 -3.21 -1.14 8.19
C CYS A 90 -4.54 -1.81 7.88
N ASN A 91 -4.56 -3.15 7.83
CA ASN A 91 -5.75 -3.96 7.56
C ASN A 91 -6.60 -3.44 6.38
N GLY A 92 -5.93 -3.08 5.28
CA GLY A 92 -6.57 -2.59 4.06
C GLY A 92 -6.86 -1.09 4.03
N ALA A 93 -6.55 -0.34 5.08
CA ALA A 93 -6.65 1.12 5.11
C ALA A 93 -5.26 1.78 4.98
N VAL A 94 -5.14 2.70 4.02
CA VAL A 94 -3.96 3.56 3.89
C VAL A 94 -4.01 4.63 4.97
N ASN A 95 -2.91 4.79 5.70
CA ASN A 95 -2.76 5.77 6.77
C ASN A 95 -1.46 6.55 6.54
N ALA A 96 -1.49 7.87 6.77
CA ALA A 96 -0.26 8.63 6.96
C ALA A 96 0.52 8.08 8.15
N ARG A 97 1.85 8.13 8.10
CA ARG A 97 2.73 7.77 9.22
C ARG A 97 2.67 8.84 10.31
N PRO A 98 2.12 8.56 11.51
CA PRO A 98 1.92 9.57 12.55
C PRO A 98 3.16 10.37 12.96
N ASP A 99 4.34 9.75 12.97
CA ASP A 99 5.61 10.41 13.30
C ASP A 99 6.49 10.74 12.08
N GLY A 100 6.02 10.43 10.86
CA GLY A 100 6.77 10.60 9.61
C GLY A 100 7.90 9.57 9.36
N TYR A 101 8.12 8.61 10.26
CA TYR A 101 9.21 7.63 10.17
C TYR A 101 8.71 6.19 10.02
N LYS A 102 9.44 5.33 9.30
CA LYS A 102 8.99 3.93 9.09
C LYS A 102 9.09 3.06 10.35
N VAL A 103 10.03 3.36 11.25
CA VAL A 103 10.51 2.42 12.26
C VAL A 103 9.55 2.20 13.44
N ASN A 104 8.80 3.23 13.84
CA ASN A 104 8.02 3.18 15.08
C ASN A 104 6.50 3.07 14.87
N ASN A 105 6.00 3.20 13.64
CA ASN A 105 4.56 3.13 13.40
C ASN A 105 4.07 1.68 13.35
N LYS A 106 2.94 1.43 14.01
CA LYS A 106 2.26 0.13 14.04
C LYS A 106 0.79 0.28 13.70
N CYS A 107 0.13 -0.84 13.42
CA CYS A 107 -1.30 -0.90 13.17
C CYS A 107 -2.07 -1.32 14.41
N CYS A 108 -3.18 -0.66 14.67
CA CYS A 108 -4.23 -1.06 15.60
C CYS A 108 -5.52 -1.18 14.80
N GLY A 109 -5.86 -2.41 14.37
CA GLY A 109 -6.91 -2.59 13.38
C GLY A 109 -6.57 -1.88 12.07
N GLN A 110 -7.45 -0.98 11.62
CA GLN A 110 -7.27 -0.19 10.40
C GLN A 110 -6.51 1.14 10.62
N GLN A 111 -6.14 1.46 11.87
CA GLN A 111 -5.51 2.74 12.21
C GLN A 111 -4.00 2.57 12.41
N ALA A 112 -3.20 3.46 11.83
CA ALA A 112 -1.78 3.59 12.18
C ALA A 112 -1.59 4.42 13.46
N PHE A 113 -0.61 4.05 14.28
CA PHE A 113 -0.22 4.80 15.47
C PHE A 113 1.30 4.78 15.67
N ASP A 114 1.84 5.84 16.26
CA ASP A 114 3.23 5.86 16.75
C ASP A 114 3.33 5.00 18.03
N ASN A 115 4.09 3.91 17.96
CA ASN A 115 4.27 2.97 19.05
C ASN A 115 5.16 3.49 20.19
N PHE A 116 5.86 4.61 19.99
CA PHE A 116 6.60 5.27 21.07
C PHE A 116 5.64 5.94 22.05
N ALA A 117 4.72 6.77 21.55
CA ALA A 117 3.74 7.46 22.40
C ALA A 117 2.50 6.62 22.75
N ASN A 118 2.15 5.63 21.93
CA ASN A 118 0.89 4.90 22.04
C ASN A 118 1.07 3.37 22.02
N MET A 119 0.00 2.66 22.36
CA MET A 119 -0.13 1.20 22.25
C MET A 119 -1.55 0.80 21.86
N CYS A 120 -1.72 -0.41 21.33
CA CYS A 120 -3.01 -0.93 20.89
C CYS A 120 -3.57 -1.93 21.91
N CYS A 121 -4.80 -1.73 22.36
CA CYS A 121 -5.52 -2.64 23.27
C CYS A 121 -6.89 -2.97 22.69
N ASP A 122 -7.16 -4.26 22.41
CA ASP A 122 -8.42 -4.75 21.78
C ASP A 122 -8.89 -3.88 20.58
N GLY A 123 -7.96 -3.43 19.74
CA GLY A 123 -8.27 -2.61 18.56
C GLY A 123 -8.43 -1.10 18.82
N VAL A 124 -8.20 -0.63 20.03
CA VAL A 124 -8.23 0.79 20.40
C VAL A 124 -6.81 1.31 20.67
N VAL A 125 -6.43 2.40 20.01
CA VAL A 125 -5.17 3.11 20.26
C VAL A 125 -5.30 3.88 21.56
N ASN A 126 -4.37 3.63 22.49
CA ASN A 126 -4.27 4.28 23.78
C ASN A 126 -2.92 4.99 23.90
N ALA A 127 -2.90 6.15 24.55
CA ALA A 127 -1.65 6.72 25.02
C ALA A 127 -0.96 5.73 25.96
N ARG A 128 0.36 5.60 25.85
CA ARG A 128 1.11 4.77 26.79
C ARG A 128 0.96 5.37 28.20
N PRO A 129 0.70 4.54 29.22
CA PRO A 129 0.74 4.97 30.62
C PRO A 129 2.07 5.64 30.99
N CYS A 130 2.09 6.37 32.09
CA CYS A 130 3.35 6.88 32.62
C CYS A 130 4.18 5.75 33.26
N GLY A 131 5.51 5.92 33.26
CA GLY A 131 6.46 4.97 33.84
C GLY A 131 7.18 4.15 32.78
N ASP A 132 7.79 3.04 33.21
CA ASP A 132 8.53 2.14 32.33
C ASP A 132 7.58 1.34 31.42
N PRO A 133 7.71 1.43 30.08
CA PRO A 133 6.92 0.70 29.11
C PRO A 133 6.88 -0.82 29.29
N SER A 134 7.87 -1.41 29.97
CA SER A 134 7.87 -2.83 30.33
C SER A 134 6.71 -3.24 31.25
N ASN A 135 6.09 -2.26 31.92
CA ASN A 135 4.96 -2.46 32.83
C ASN A 135 3.61 -2.05 32.22
N HIS A 136 3.56 -1.73 30.92
CA HIS A 136 2.32 -1.31 30.28
C HIS A 136 1.57 -2.53 29.74
N GLU A 137 0.32 -2.70 30.16
CA GLU A 137 -0.54 -3.81 29.78
C GLU A 137 -1.90 -3.32 29.27
N CYS A 138 -2.68 -4.23 28.71
CA CYS A 138 -4.05 -3.97 28.25
C CYS A 138 -5.07 -4.65 29.17
N CYS A 139 -6.11 -3.93 29.54
CA CYS A 139 -7.30 -4.45 30.21
C CYS A 139 -8.52 -4.19 29.31
N GLY A 140 -8.87 -5.17 28.47
CA GLY A 140 -9.81 -4.93 27.38
C GLY A 140 -9.26 -3.88 26.41
N THR A 141 -10.01 -2.80 26.19
CA THR A 141 -9.64 -1.71 25.27
C THR A 141 -8.77 -0.62 25.92
N VAL A 142 -8.41 -0.74 27.19
CA VAL A 142 -7.71 0.31 27.95
C VAL A 142 -6.27 -0.11 28.26
N ALA A 143 -5.32 0.77 28.00
CA ALA A 143 -3.93 0.60 28.43
C ALA A 143 -3.72 1.06 29.88
N PHE A 144 -2.95 0.32 30.67
CA PHE A 144 -2.65 0.67 32.06
C PHE A 144 -1.23 0.23 32.46
N ASN A 145 -0.70 0.81 33.54
CA ASN A 145 0.57 0.37 34.13
C ASN A 145 0.28 -0.64 35.25
N GLN A 146 0.81 -1.86 35.13
CA GLN A 146 0.56 -2.95 36.10
C GLN A 146 1.12 -2.69 37.51
N ASN A 147 2.04 -1.73 37.66
CA ASN A 147 2.53 -1.28 38.96
C ASN A 147 1.58 -0.26 39.63
N LYS A 148 0.53 0.18 38.93
CA LYS A 148 -0.44 1.20 39.40
C LYS A 148 -1.88 0.69 39.44
N CYS A 149 -2.24 -0.20 38.53
CA CYS A 149 -3.58 -0.77 38.47
C CYS A 149 -3.52 -2.28 38.24
N GLN A 150 -4.63 -2.95 38.54
CA GLN A 150 -4.86 -4.37 38.26
C GLN A 150 -6.08 -4.54 37.34
N CYS A 151 -6.04 -5.54 36.47
CA CYS A 151 -7.13 -5.88 35.57
C CYS A 151 -7.88 -7.13 36.05
N ASN A 152 -9.18 -7.03 36.27
CA ASN A 152 -10.05 -8.14 36.64
C ASN A 152 -11.27 -8.18 35.70
N ASN A 153 -11.36 -9.19 34.82
CA ASN A 153 -12.46 -9.35 33.86
C ASN A 153 -12.77 -8.05 33.05
N LYS A 154 -11.74 -7.42 32.49
CA LYS A 154 -11.81 -6.13 31.77
C LYS A 154 -12.18 -4.91 32.63
N ALA A 155 -12.27 -5.04 33.94
CA ALA A 155 -12.41 -3.92 34.87
C ALA A 155 -11.05 -3.56 35.49
N LEU A 156 -10.71 -2.26 35.46
CA LEU A 156 -9.49 -1.74 36.06
C LEU A 156 -9.73 -1.28 37.50
N VAL A 157 -8.84 -1.68 38.41
CA VAL A 157 -8.80 -1.20 39.79
C VAL A 157 -7.42 -0.61 40.03
N CYS A 158 -7.36 0.71 40.26
CA CYS A 158 -6.12 1.45 40.46
C CYS A 158 -5.93 1.81 41.94
N ILE A 159 -4.67 1.81 42.39
CA ILE A 159 -4.28 2.05 43.78
C ILE A 159 -3.59 3.42 43.90
#